data_AF-A0A0D6JM68-F1
#
_entry.id   AF-A0A0D6JM68-F1
#
_cell.length_a   1.000
_cell.length_b   1.000
_cell.length_c   1.000
_cell.angle_alpha   90.00
_cell.angle_beta   90.00
_cell.angle_gamma   90.00
#
_symmetry.space_group_name_H-M   'P 1'
#
loop_
_entity.id
_entity.type
_entity.pdbx_description
1 polymer ?
#
loop_
_entity_poly.entity_id
_entity_poly.type
_entity_poly.pdbx_seq_one_letter_code
_entity_poly.pdbx_strand_id
1 'polypeptide(L)'
;MTGSDPDSDADGDLESDAEPDRGDLDRLVTTLHDRLAATATRPVREDASRWLGEAEAVAGDLAVGPLPDDEVVRTRLGHVERLLSNVDGTEDEPADEHVASARAALADALAALGGDDGGSDDDRTG
;
A
#
# COMPACT_ATOMS: atom_id res chain seq x y z
N MET A 1 35.04 1.07 -41.45
CA MET A 1 34.71 2.10 -40.44
C MET A 1 33.65 2.99 -41.03
N THR A 2 32.38 2.58 -40.92
CA THR A 2 31.24 3.49 -41.14
C THR A 2 30.99 4.21 -39.82
N GLY A 3 30.86 5.52 -39.88
CA GLY A 3 30.69 6.38 -38.71
C GLY A 3 29.45 5.98 -37.92
N SER A 4 29.60 5.95 -36.60
CA SER A 4 28.50 5.90 -35.66
C SER A 4 27.84 7.27 -35.65
N ASP A 5 26.62 7.35 -36.18
CA ASP A 5 25.73 8.46 -35.91
C ASP A 5 25.48 8.57 -34.38
N PRO A 6 25.56 9.78 -33.82
CA PRO A 6 25.14 10.09 -32.46
C PRO A 6 23.63 10.40 -32.43
N ASP A 7 23.06 10.43 -31.22
CA ASP A 7 21.69 10.84 -30.86
C ASP A 7 20.73 9.68 -30.52
N SER A 8 20.58 9.44 -29.22
CA SER A 8 19.31 9.09 -28.56
C SER A 8 19.49 9.30 -27.06
N ASP A 9 19.78 10.55 -26.67
CA ASP A 9 19.41 11.06 -25.36
C ASP A 9 17.89 11.27 -25.39
N ALA A 10 17.12 10.28 -24.92
CA ALA A 10 15.73 10.44 -24.52
C ALA A 10 15.18 9.13 -23.93
N ASP A 11 15.69 8.67 -22.79
CA ASP A 11 14.79 8.01 -21.84
C ASP A 11 14.28 9.14 -20.95
N GLY A 12 13.24 9.80 -21.46
CA GLY A 12 12.50 10.77 -20.70
C GLY A 12 11.98 10.07 -19.45
N ASP A 13 12.31 10.63 -18.29
CA ASP A 13 11.39 10.70 -17.16
C ASP A 13 10.02 11.06 -17.73
N LEU A 14 9.23 10.03 -18.04
CA LEU A 14 7.83 10.18 -18.29
C LEU A 14 7.29 10.70 -16.97
N GLU A 15 6.98 12.00 -16.93
CA GLU A 15 6.00 12.57 -16.03
C GLU A 15 4.78 11.65 -16.09
N SER A 16 4.74 10.69 -15.18
CA SER A 16 3.60 9.80 -15.01
C SER A 16 2.56 10.59 -14.26
N ASP A 17 1.84 11.44 -15.00
CA ASP A 17 0.45 11.75 -14.71
C ASP A 17 -0.33 10.44 -14.89
N ALA A 18 -0.09 9.47 -13.99
CA ALA A 18 -0.65 8.14 -14.06
C ALA A 18 -1.91 8.12 -13.21
N GLU A 19 -3.03 7.88 -13.87
CA GLU A 19 -4.09 7.01 -13.36
C GLU A 19 -3.46 6.01 -12.37
N PRO A 20 -4.01 5.78 -11.15
CA PRO A 20 -3.39 4.89 -10.18
C PRO A 20 -3.18 3.51 -10.83
N ASP A 21 -1.96 3.29 -11.32
CA ASP A 21 -1.63 2.14 -12.12
C ASP A 21 -1.36 1.02 -11.13
N ARG A 22 -1.57 -0.22 -11.52
CA ARG A 22 -1.45 -1.36 -10.62
C ARG A 22 -0.06 -1.44 -9.95
N GLY A 23 0.95 -0.79 -10.54
CA GLY A 23 2.27 -0.58 -9.95
C GLY A 23 2.31 0.33 -8.71
N ASP A 24 1.45 1.35 -8.61
CA ASP A 24 1.35 2.18 -7.41
C ASP A 24 0.73 1.37 -6.26
N LEU A 25 -0.32 0.60 -6.53
CA LEU A 25 -0.92 -0.29 -5.54
C LEU A 25 0.10 -1.33 -5.04
N ASP A 26 0.88 -1.93 -5.93
CA ASP A 26 1.95 -2.87 -5.58
C ASP A 26 3.01 -2.22 -4.67
N ARG A 27 3.41 -0.99 -5.00
CA ARG A 27 4.36 -0.22 -4.19
C ARG A 27 3.79 0.11 -2.81
N LEU A 28 2.50 0.46 -2.72
CA LEU A 28 1.82 0.76 -1.46
C LEU A 28 1.69 -0.48 -0.57
N VAL A 29 1.30 -1.62 -1.14
CA VAL A 29 1.23 -2.91 -0.44
C VAL A 29 2.62 -3.35 0.05
N THR A 30 3.64 -3.22 -0.80
CA THR A 30 5.03 -3.51 -0.42
C THR A 30 5.49 -2.60 0.71
N THR A 31 5.17 -1.30 0.64
CA THR A 31 5.50 -0.33 1.69
C THR A 31 4.78 -0.69 3.00
N LEU A 32 3.50 -1.04 2.94
CA LEU A 32 2.72 -1.49 4.10
C LEU A 32 3.41 -2.69 4.76
N HIS A 33 3.77 -3.72 3.99
CA HIS A 33 4.46 -4.89 4.50
C HIS A 33 5.81 -4.54 5.15
N ASP A 34 6.65 -3.73 4.49
CA ASP A 34 7.96 -3.34 5.01
C ASP A 34 7.85 -2.59 6.35
N ARG A 35 6.87 -1.70 6.48
CA ARG A 35 6.61 -0.99 7.74
C ARG A 35 6.15 -1.92 8.85
N LEU A 36 5.31 -2.92 8.55
CA LEU A 36 4.88 -3.92 9.53
C LEU A 36 6.02 -4.86 9.94
N ALA A 37 6.85 -5.29 9.00
CA ALA A 37 8.04 -6.07 9.32
C ALA A 37 9.02 -5.26 10.19
N ALA A 38 9.20 -3.96 9.91
CA ALA A 38 10.03 -3.08 10.71
C ALA A 38 9.52 -2.95 12.16
N THR A 39 8.21 -2.87 12.39
CA THR A 39 7.64 -2.86 13.75
C THR A 39 7.83 -4.20 14.46
N ALA A 40 7.74 -5.33 13.76
CA ALA A 40 7.94 -6.65 14.34
C ALA A 40 9.38 -6.87 14.87
N THR A 41 10.37 -6.14 14.36
CA THR A 41 11.75 -6.17 14.88
C THR A 41 11.97 -5.34 16.14
N ARG A 42 10.95 -4.60 16.62
CA ARG A 42 11.02 -3.69 17.76
C ARG A 42 10.38 -4.30 19.02
N PRO A 43 10.77 -3.84 20.21
CA PRO A 43 10.09 -4.21 21.45
C PRO A 43 8.71 -3.56 21.48
N VAL A 44 7.70 -4.30 21.05
CA VAL A 44 6.29 -3.88 21.11
C VAL A 44 5.56 -4.63 22.22
N ARG A 45 4.43 -4.07 22.68
CA ARG A 45 3.51 -4.77 23.60
C ARG A 45 3.10 -6.14 23.07
N GLU A 46 2.99 -7.13 23.95
CA GLU A 46 2.59 -8.50 23.58
C GLU A 46 1.21 -8.53 22.90
N ASP A 47 0.26 -7.73 23.40
CA ASP A 47 -1.08 -7.58 22.80
C ASP A 47 -1.00 -7.04 21.35
N ALA A 48 -0.17 -6.02 21.12
CA ALA A 48 0.02 -5.41 19.81
C ALA A 48 0.78 -6.33 18.85
N SER A 49 1.80 -7.04 19.34
CA SER A 49 2.61 -7.98 18.57
C SER A 49 1.76 -9.03 17.86
N ARG A 50 0.73 -9.54 18.54
CA ARG A 50 -0.21 -10.51 17.96
C ARG A 50 -0.95 -9.95 16.74
N TRP A 51 -1.49 -8.74 16.86
CA TRP A 51 -2.22 -8.09 15.76
C TRP A 51 -1.29 -7.66 14.63
N LEU A 52 -0.12 -7.14 14.95
CA LEU A 52 0.88 -6.69 13.99
C LEU A 52 1.44 -7.85 13.17
N GLY A 53 1.72 -9.01 13.79
CA GLY A 53 2.20 -10.18 13.06
C GLY A 53 1.16 -10.78 12.10
N GLU A 54 -0.13 -10.76 12.47
CA GLU A 54 -1.20 -11.21 11.56
C GLU A 54 -1.40 -10.22 10.40
N ALA A 55 -1.33 -8.92 10.69
CA ALA A 55 -1.37 -7.87 9.68
C ALA A 55 -0.20 -7.98 8.69
N GLU A 56 1.02 -8.20 9.20
CA GLU A 56 2.23 -8.42 8.40
C GLU A 56 2.06 -9.64 7.49
N ALA A 57 1.59 -10.77 8.01
CA ALA A 57 1.39 -11.98 7.23
C ALA A 57 0.39 -11.77 6.07
N VAL A 58 -0.69 -11.02 6.30
CA VAL A 58 -1.68 -10.71 5.25
C VAL A 58 -1.11 -9.74 4.22
N ALA A 59 -0.37 -8.71 4.65
CA ALA A 59 0.29 -7.79 3.73
C ALA A 59 1.40 -8.47 2.92
N GLY A 60 2.14 -9.40 3.55
CA GLY A 60 3.17 -10.20 2.92
C GLY A 60 2.61 -11.16 1.88
N ASP A 61 1.45 -11.77 2.12
CA ASP A 61 0.74 -12.60 1.12
C ASP A 61 0.45 -11.81 -0.18
N LEU A 62 0.10 -10.53 -0.04
CA LEU A 62 -0.13 -9.64 -1.20
C LEU A 62 1.18 -9.16 -1.84
N ALA A 63 2.22 -8.94 -1.05
CA ALA A 63 3.52 -8.46 -1.55
C ALA A 63 4.37 -9.59 -2.19
N VAL A 64 4.10 -10.86 -1.86
CA VAL A 64 4.81 -12.01 -2.42
C VAL A 64 4.17 -12.40 -3.75
N GLY A 65 4.50 -11.62 -4.78
CA GLY A 65 4.12 -11.90 -6.16
C GLY A 65 3.15 -10.86 -6.75
N PRO A 66 2.61 -11.14 -7.96
CA PRO A 66 1.70 -10.21 -8.61
C PRO A 66 0.40 -10.08 -7.80
N LEU A 67 -0.07 -8.85 -7.63
CA LEU A 67 -1.30 -8.58 -6.92
C LEU A 67 -2.51 -9.32 -7.52
N PRO A 68 -3.38 -9.91 -6.68
CA PRO A 68 -4.62 -10.52 -7.12
C PRO A 68 -5.64 -9.46 -7.58
N ASP A 69 -6.84 -9.89 -7.96
CA ASP A 69 -7.93 -8.99 -8.37
C ASP A 69 -8.24 -7.92 -7.29
N ASP A 70 -8.65 -6.73 -7.74
CA ASP A 70 -8.82 -5.55 -6.88
C ASP A 70 -9.80 -5.78 -5.72
N GLU A 71 -10.88 -6.55 -5.95
CA GLU A 71 -11.81 -6.97 -4.90
C GLU A 71 -11.14 -7.82 -3.81
N VAL A 72 -10.22 -8.71 -4.22
CA VAL A 72 -9.45 -9.57 -3.31
C VAL A 72 -8.46 -8.71 -2.52
N VAL A 73 -7.73 -7.82 -3.20
CA VAL A 73 -6.79 -6.90 -2.55
C VAL A 73 -7.55 -6.04 -1.53
N ARG A 74 -8.66 -5.43 -1.91
CA ARG A 74 -9.52 -4.62 -1.02
C ARG A 74 -9.98 -5.40 0.21
N THR A 75 -10.41 -6.65 0.02
CA THR A 75 -10.85 -7.52 1.11
C THR A 75 -9.70 -7.79 2.10
N ARG A 76 -8.50 -8.07 1.58
CA ARG A 76 -7.30 -8.34 2.38
C ARG A 76 -6.83 -7.09 3.12
N LEU A 77 -6.78 -5.95 2.45
CA LEU A 77 -6.43 -4.66 3.05
C LEU A 77 -7.44 -4.25 4.13
N GLY A 78 -8.73 -4.45 3.92
CA GLY A 78 -9.75 -4.22 4.95
C GLY A 78 -9.60 -5.14 6.17
N HIS A 79 -9.03 -6.35 5.99
CA HIS A 79 -8.66 -7.19 7.12
C HIS A 79 -7.49 -6.60 7.90
N VAL A 80 -6.44 -6.14 7.21
CA VAL A 80 -5.29 -5.45 7.83
C VAL A 80 -5.74 -4.21 8.59
N GLU A 81 -6.62 -3.39 8.01
CA GLU A 81 -7.19 -2.21 8.67
C GLU A 81 -7.83 -2.57 10.01
N ARG A 82 -8.68 -3.61 10.03
CA ARG A 82 -9.32 -4.07 11.26
C ARG A 82 -8.29 -4.52 12.29
N LEU A 83 -7.24 -5.24 11.89
CA LEU A 83 -6.19 -5.68 12.80
C LEU A 83 -5.45 -4.49 13.40
N LEU A 84 -5.06 -3.52 12.57
CA LEU A 84 -4.38 -2.31 13.02
C LEU A 84 -5.28 -1.44 13.91
N SER A 85 -6.60 -1.46 13.74
CA SER A 85 -7.53 -0.75 14.63
C SER A 85 -7.55 -1.29 16.06
N ASN A 86 -7.07 -2.52 16.31
CA ASN A 86 -6.92 -3.08 17.65
C ASN A 86 -5.58 -2.71 18.31
N VAL A 87 -4.69 -2.01 17.59
CA VAL A 87 -3.41 -1.54 18.09
C VAL A 87 -3.57 -0.10 18.59
N ASP A 88 -3.79 0.07 19.90
CA ASP A 88 -3.87 1.38 20.56
C ASP A 88 -2.50 2.07 20.70
N GLY A 89 -1.39 1.33 20.53
CA GLY A 89 -0.02 1.82 20.58
C GLY A 89 0.96 0.72 20.96
N THR A 90 2.24 0.94 20.65
CA THR A 90 3.30 -0.06 20.80
C THR A 90 4.22 0.18 22.00
N GLU A 91 4.05 1.29 22.73
CA GLU A 91 4.93 1.78 23.82
C GLU A 91 6.36 2.12 23.37
N ASP A 92 6.60 2.17 22.06
CA ASP A 92 7.87 2.54 21.43
C ASP A 92 7.57 3.54 20.32
N GLU A 93 8.02 4.79 20.51
CA GLU A 93 7.78 5.89 19.58
C GLU A 93 8.16 5.55 18.12
N PRO A 94 9.33 4.94 17.82
CA PRO A 94 9.65 4.58 16.43
C PRO A 94 8.80 3.43 15.89
N ALA A 95 8.35 2.47 16.72
CA ALA A 95 7.38 1.48 16.28
C ALA A 95 6.01 2.12 15.98
N ASP A 96 5.56 3.08 16.79
CA ASP A 96 4.33 3.83 16.52
C ASP A 96 4.43 4.65 15.23
N GLU A 97 5.58 5.24 14.92
CA GLU A 97 5.83 5.91 13.62
C GLU A 97 5.72 4.96 12.42
N HIS A 98 6.26 3.75 12.56
CA HIS A 98 6.14 2.72 11.53
C HIS A 98 4.69 2.25 11.37
N VAL A 99 3.94 2.05 12.47
CA VAL A 99 2.50 1.72 12.42
C VAL A 99 1.70 2.85 11.76
N ALA A 100 1.99 4.10 12.08
CA ALA A 100 1.34 5.25 11.45
C ALA A 100 1.63 5.30 9.94
N SER A 101 2.88 5.06 9.55
CA SER A 101 3.28 4.98 8.13
C SER A 101 2.59 3.81 7.41
N ALA A 102 2.46 2.65 8.07
CA ALA A 102 1.72 1.50 7.56
C ALA A 102 0.24 1.85 7.34
N ARG A 103 -0.41 2.50 8.31
CA ARG A 103 -1.80 2.96 8.19
C ARG A 103 -2.00 3.95 7.05
N ALA A 104 -1.06 4.86 6.84
CA ALA A 104 -1.11 5.81 5.73
C ALA A 104 -1.03 5.10 4.38
N ALA A 105 -0.08 4.19 4.19
CA ALA A 105 0.05 3.40 2.96
C ALA A 105 -1.18 2.53 2.69
N LEU A 106 -1.77 1.95 3.75
CA LEU A 106 -3.01 1.18 3.67
C LEU A 106 -4.20 2.02 3.19
N ALA A 107 -4.35 3.23 3.75
CA ALA A 107 -5.43 4.13 3.34
C ALA A 107 -5.30 4.56 1.88
N ASP A 108 -4.07 4.86 1.44
CA ASP A 108 -3.78 5.22 0.06
C ASP A 108 -4.06 4.05 -0.90
N ALA A 109 -3.67 2.82 -0.53
CA ALA A 109 -3.95 1.62 -1.30
C ALA A 109 -5.48 1.36 -1.44
N LEU A 110 -6.25 1.57 -0.37
CA LEU A 110 -7.70 1.46 -0.40
C LEU A 110 -8.35 2.57 -1.24
N ALA A 111 -7.78 3.78 -1.24
CA ALA A 111 -8.24 4.88 -2.06
C ALA A 111 -7.97 4.61 -3.55
N ALA A 112 -6.79 4.08 -3.90
CA ALA A 112 -6.47 3.64 -5.25
C ALA A 112 -7.46 2.57 -5.77
N LEU A 113 -7.87 1.64 -4.91
CA LEU A 113 -8.89 0.61 -5.21
C LEU A 113 -10.34 1.15 -5.24
N GLY A 114 -10.56 2.33 -4.66
CA GLY A 114 -11.86 3.02 -4.62
C GLY A 114 -12.00 4.14 -5.64
N GLY A 115 -10.99 4.35 -6.50
CA GLY A 115 -10.94 5.41 -7.51
C GLY A 115 -11.97 5.30 -8.64
N ASP A 116 -12.72 4.19 -8.70
CA ASP A 116 -13.89 4.02 -9.58
C ASP A 116 -15.20 4.13 -8.77
N ASP A 117 -15.38 5.24 -8.04
CA ASP A 117 -16.72 5.69 -7.61
C ASP A 117 -17.05 7.01 -8.33
N GLY A 118 -16.81 7.00 -9.64
CA GLY A 118 -17.32 7.98 -10.59
C GLY A 118 -18.67 7.52 -11.12
N GLY A 119 -19.74 7.61 -10.32
CA GLY A 119 -21.03 7.08 -10.76
C GLY A 119 -22.24 7.33 -9.86
N SER A 120 -22.48 8.56 -9.42
CA SER A 120 -23.87 8.98 -9.16
C SER A 120 -24.15 10.32 -9.83
N ASP A 121 -24.28 10.23 -11.15
CA ASP A 121 -25.04 11.17 -11.96
C ASP A 121 -26.52 11.08 -11.49
N ASP A 122 -26.90 11.92 -10.53
CA ASP A 122 -28.31 12.30 -10.32
C ASP A 122 -28.53 13.69 -10.94
N ASP A 123 -28.29 13.79 -12.25
CA ASP A 123 -29.12 14.64 -13.09
C ASP A 123 -30.42 13.87 -13.38
N ARG A 124 -31.40 14.00 -12.47
CA ARG A 124 -32.80 13.80 -12.84
C ARG A 124 -33.58 15.06 -12.53
N THR A 125 -33.61 15.90 -13.57
CA THR A 125 -34.63 16.92 -13.79
C THR A 125 -36.03 16.35 -13.50
N GLY A 126 -36.80 17.08 -12.67
CA GLY A 126 -38.21 16.84 -12.41
C GLY A 126 -38.87 18.07 -11.83
#